data_AF-Q6AMY8-F1
#
_entry.id   AF-Q6AMY8-F1
#
_cell.length_a   1.000
_cell.length_b   1.000
_cell.length_c   1.000
_cell.angle_alpha   90.00
_cell.angle_beta   90.00
_cell.angle_gamma   90.00
#
_symmetry.space_group_name_H-M   'P 1'
#
loop_
_entity.id
_entity.type
_entity.pdbx_description
1 polymer ?
#
loop_
_entity_poly.entity_id
_entity_poly.type
_entity_poly.pdbx_seq_one_letter_code
_entity_poly.pdbx_strand_id
1 'polypeptide(L)'
;MQNPNTTVGMLRINLSSIDPETEVTFGSAKFLKRPLIFQEIKRYGPKIALVVLDELDKSSGTNASEQACRITVGHFLDLLNPYEDDDEVSFSADSEGSPHFFKAAKQIVAIDLDQPIRGNWRESF
;
A
#
# COMPACT_ATOMS: atom_id res chain seq x y z
N MET A 1 -20.14 10.34 14.11
CA MET A 1 -20.17 10.41 12.63
C MET A 1 -19.29 9.28 12.12
N GLN A 2 -19.87 8.24 11.52
CA GLN A 2 -19.11 7.21 10.83
C GLN A 2 -18.53 7.86 9.56
N ASN A 3 -17.22 7.73 9.33
CA ASN A 3 -16.64 8.12 8.05
C ASN A 3 -17.30 7.27 6.95
N PRO A 4 -17.66 7.84 5.78
CA PRO A 4 -18.17 7.05 4.67
C PRO A 4 -17.11 6.01 4.28
N ASN A 5 -17.54 4.75 4.12
CA ASN A 5 -16.69 3.70 3.56
C ASN A 5 -16.17 4.20 2.20
N THR A 6 -14.86 4.06 1.96
CA THR A 6 -14.27 4.45 0.67
C THR A 6 -14.69 3.44 -0.38
N THR A 7 -15.24 3.91 -1.49
CA THR A 7 -15.62 3.05 -2.61
C THR A 7 -14.54 3.02 -3.69
N VAL A 8 -14.63 2.04 -4.58
CA VAL A 8 -13.75 1.93 -5.75
C VAL A 8 -13.83 3.19 -6.61
N GLY A 9 -15.02 3.73 -6.86
CA GLY A 9 -15.20 4.96 -7.64
C GLY A 9 -14.51 6.17 -7.00
N MET A 10 -14.62 6.32 -5.68
CA MET A 10 -13.90 7.38 -4.95
C MET A 10 -12.38 7.21 -5.06
N LEU A 11 -11.90 5.98 -4.97
CA LEU A 11 -10.47 5.70 -5.07
C LEU A 11 -9.93 5.96 -6.49
N ARG A 12 -10.66 5.55 -7.52
CA ARG A 12 -10.33 5.85 -8.92
C ARG A 12 -10.26 7.36 -9.18
N ILE A 13 -11.24 8.13 -8.70
CA ILE A 13 -11.25 9.59 -8.83
C ILE A 13 -10.04 10.22 -8.13
N ASN A 14 -9.70 9.75 -6.93
CA ASN A 14 -8.56 10.30 -6.19
C ASN A 14 -7.22 9.99 -6.90
N LEU A 15 -7.09 8.79 -7.47
CA LEU A 15 -5.85 8.33 -8.09
C LEU A 15 -5.70 8.76 -9.55
N SER A 16 -6.78 9.06 -10.28
CA SER A 16 -6.74 9.41 -11.71
C SER A 16 -6.01 10.72 -12.01
N SER A 17 -5.83 11.57 -11.00
CA SER A 17 -5.07 12.82 -11.11
C SER A 17 -3.57 12.67 -10.83
N ILE A 18 -3.13 11.49 -10.40
CA ILE A 18 -1.74 11.16 -10.07
C ILE A 18 -1.08 10.51 -11.30
N ASP A 19 0.19 10.79 -11.53
CA ASP A 19 0.97 10.15 -12.60
C ASP A 19 0.91 8.61 -12.44
N PRO A 20 0.49 7.86 -13.47
CA PRO A 20 0.33 6.41 -13.40
C PRO A 20 1.63 5.66 -13.05
N GLU A 21 2.81 6.25 -13.28
CA GLU A 21 4.11 5.66 -12.90
C GLU A 21 4.48 5.93 -11.43
N THR A 22 3.68 6.72 -10.71
CA THR A 22 3.90 7.01 -9.29
C THR A 22 3.75 5.72 -8.48
N GLU A 23 4.75 5.41 -7.66
CA GLU A 23 4.69 4.27 -6.75
C GLU A 23 3.71 4.50 -5.59
N VAL A 24 2.95 3.47 -5.25
CA VAL A 24 2.03 3.44 -4.10
C VAL A 24 2.69 2.70 -2.95
N THR A 25 2.70 3.34 -1.78
CA THR A 25 3.20 2.75 -0.53
C THR A 25 2.09 2.61 0.49
N PHE A 26 2.04 1.48 1.20
CA PHE A 26 1.06 1.22 2.25
C PHE A 26 1.73 1.26 3.63
N GLY A 27 1.18 2.07 4.52
CA GLY A 27 1.67 2.21 5.90
C GLY A 27 0.64 1.72 6.91
N SER A 28 1.09 1.04 7.97
CA SER A 28 0.26 0.72 9.13
C SER A 28 0.62 1.59 10.33
N ALA A 29 -0.40 2.11 11.01
CA ALA A 29 -0.24 2.80 12.29
C ALA A 29 -0.12 1.83 13.48
N LYS A 30 -0.54 0.56 13.31
CA LYS A 30 -0.51 -0.47 14.37
C LYS A 30 0.73 -1.36 14.30
N PHE A 31 1.23 -1.63 13.10
CA PHE A 31 2.41 -2.47 12.91
C PHE A 31 3.67 -1.59 12.98
N LEU A 32 4.55 -1.94 13.91
CA LEU A 32 5.75 -1.18 14.28
C LEU A 32 6.66 -0.94 13.06
N LYS A 33 6.54 0.22 12.40
CA LYS A 33 7.51 0.78 11.43
C LYS A 33 7.86 -0.10 10.22
N ARG A 34 7.16 -1.21 9.99
CA ARG A 34 7.42 -2.08 8.83
C ARG A 34 6.53 -1.65 7.68
N PRO A 35 7.08 -1.46 6.47
CA PRO A 35 6.29 -1.16 5.30
C PRO A 35 5.41 -2.36 4.95
N LEU A 36 4.17 -2.08 4.54
CA LEU A 36 3.27 -3.08 4.00
C LEU A 36 3.44 -3.14 2.49
N ILE A 37 3.59 -4.35 1.97
CA ILE A 37 3.67 -4.61 0.53
C ILE A 37 2.31 -5.02 0.01
N PHE A 38 2.03 -4.61 -1.23
CA PHE A 38 0.82 -5.03 -1.91
C PHE A 38 0.97 -6.46 -2.42
N GLN A 39 -0.04 -7.30 -2.19
CA GLN A 39 -0.10 -8.66 -2.73
C GLN A 39 -1.11 -8.74 -3.88
N GLU A 40 -2.38 -8.44 -3.60
CA GLU A 40 -3.46 -8.58 -4.57
C GLU A 40 -4.70 -7.75 -4.17
N ILE A 41 -5.65 -7.62 -5.11
CA ILE A 41 -7.03 -7.21 -4.80
C ILE A 41 -7.94 -8.39 -5.08
N LYS A 42 -8.70 -8.84 -4.07
CA LYS A 42 -9.67 -9.92 -4.23
C LYS A 42 -11.09 -9.50 -3.85
N ARG A 43 -12.07 -10.16 -4.45
CA ARG A 43 -13.49 -10.01 -4.10
C ARG A 43 -13.74 -10.65 -2.72
N TYR A 44 -14.24 -9.87 -1.77
CA TYR A 44 -14.64 -10.36 -0.46
C TYR A 44 -16.15 -10.15 -0.26
N GLY A 45 -16.93 -11.23 -0.38
CA GLY A 45 -18.38 -11.10 -0.40
C GLY A 45 -18.89 -10.33 -1.64
N PRO A 46 -20.13 -9.82 -1.62
CA PRO A 46 -20.79 -9.33 -2.84
C PRO A 46 -20.32 -7.95 -3.29
N LYS A 47 -19.83 -7.11 -2.38
CA LYS A 47 -19.59 -5.67 -2.65
C LYS A 47 -18.28 -5.12 -2.06
N ILE A 48 -17.28 -5.97 -1.81
CA ILE A 48 -16.01 -5.51 -1.21
C ILE A 48 -14.85 -5.90 -2.12
N ALA A 49 -14.08 -4.90 -2.53
CA ALA A 49 -12.75 -5.02 -3.08
C ALA A 49 -11.76 -5.02 -1.91
N LEU A 50 -11.23 -6.20 -1.56
CA LEU A 50 -10.28 -6.35 -0.46
C LEU A 50 -8.85 -6.25 -0.99
N VAL A 51 -8.16 -5.18 -0.62
CA VAL A 51 -6.73 -4.99 -0.86
C VAL A 51 -5.96 -5.79 0.18
N VAL A 52 -5.27 -6.83 -0.27
CA VAL A 52 -4.46 -7.70 0.59
C VAL A 52 -3.05 -7.14 0.63
N LEU A 53 -2.60 -6.86 1.85
CA LEU A 53 -1.27 -6.35 2.15
C LEU A 53 -0.53 -7.39 3.00
N ASP A 54 0.80 -7.39 2.90
CA ASP A 54 1.66 -8.27 3.69
C ASP A 54 2.81 -7.48 4.33
N GLU A 55 3.41 -8.04 5.38
CA GLU A 55 4.64 -7.50 5.96
C GLU A 55 5.86 -8.10 5.26
N LEU A 56 6.85 -7.27 4.95
CA LEU A 56 8.17 -7.76 4.57
C LEU A 56 8.84 -8.46 5.76
N ASP A 57 8.63 -9.76 5.88
CA ASP A 57 9.28 -10.55 6.90
C ASP A 57 10.61 -11.09 6.37
N LYS A 58 11.72 -10.63 6.98
CA LYS A 58 13.09 -11.04 6.62
C LYS A 58 13.31 -12.56 6.73
N SER A 59 12.42 -13.27 7.42
CA SER A 59 12.41 -14.72 7.60
C SER A 59 11.99 -15.49 6.35
N SER A 60 11.25 -14.86 5.43
CA SER A 60 10.60 -15.53 4.29
C SER A 60 11.53 -15.82 3.11
N GLY A 61 12.83 -15.53 3.22
CA GLY A 61 13.83 -15.82 2.19
C GLY A 61 13.74 -14.95 0.94
N THR A 62 12.79 -14.02 0.88
CA THR A 62 12.75 -12.97 -0.14
C THR A 62 13.70 -11.85 0.26
N ASN A 63 14.81 -11.73 -0.46
CA ASN A 63 15.70 -10.55 -0.37
C ASN A 63 15.11 -9.31 -1.07
N ALA A 64 13.79 -9.27 -1.28
CA ALA A 64 13.13 -8.18 -1.95
C ALA A 64 13.14 -6.95 -1.02
N SER A 65 13.61 -5.81 -1.52
CA SER A 65 13.43 -4.54 -0.85
C SER A 65 11.95 -4.13 -0.95
N GLU A 66 11.49 -3.30 -0.01
CA GLU A 66 10.16 -2.68 -0.07
C GLU A 66 9.89 -2.02 -1.43
N GLN A 67 10.89 -1.31 -1.96
CA GLN A 67 10.84 -0.71 -3.28
C GLN A 67 10.58 -1.73 -4.40
N ALA A 68 11.16 -2.92 -4.33
CA ALA A 68 10.95 -3.97 -5.34
C ALA A 68 9.52 -4.56 -5.30
N CYS A 69 8.76 -4.31 -4.23
CA CYS A 69 7.40 -4.79 -4.05
C CYS A 69 6.34 -3.67 -4.17
N ARG A 70 6.75 -2.45 -4.54
CA ARG A 70 5.83 -1.35 -4.79
C ARG A 70 5.05 -1.60 -6.08
N ILE A 71 3.78 -1.23 -6.07
CA ILE A 71 2.96 -1.14 -7.28
C ILE A 71 2.84 0.32 -7.70
N THR A 72 2.59 0.56 -8.97
CA THR A 72 2.32 1.90 -9.47
C THR A 72 0.83 2.24 -9.37
N VAL A 73 0.50 3.53 -9.42
CA VAL A 73 -0.89 4.01 -9.48
C VAL A 73 -1.63 3.40 -10.68
N GLY A 74 -1.00 3.35 -11.85
CA GLY A 74 -1.57 2.75 -13.05
C GLY A 74 -1.91 1.28 -12.85
N HIS A 75 -0.96 0.48 -12.34
CA HIS A 75 -1.20 -0.93 -12.05
C HIS A 75 -2.31 -1.12 -11.01
N PHE A 76 -2.36 -0.28 -9.97
CA PHE A 76 -3.40 -0.38 -8.96
C PHE A 76 -4.80 -0.06 -9.53
N LEU A 77 -4.91 0.93 -10.41
CA LEU A 77 -6.14 1.26 -11.12
C LEU A 77 -6.59 0.14 -12.06
N ASP A 78 -5.66 -0.50 -12.76
CA ASP A 78 -5.95 -1.65 -13.63
C ASP A 78 -6.52 -2.83 -12.83
N LEU A 79 -5.95 -3.11 -11.65
CA LEU A 79 -6.43 -4.16 -10.75
C LEU A 79 -7.80 -3.83 -10.15
N LEU A 80 -8.17 -2.55 -10.04
CA LEU A 80 -9.49 -2.13 -9.63
C LEU A 80 -10.52 -2.20 -10.75
N ASN A 81 -10.12 -2.25 -12.03
CA ASN A 81 -11.02 -2.22 -13.19
C ASN A 81 -12.16 -3.27 -13.15
N PRO A 82 -11.97 -4.51 -12.63
CA PRO A 82 -13.05 -5.50 -12.53
C PRO A 82 -14.12 -5.22 -11.46
N TYR A 83 -13.98 -4.15 -10.68
CA TYR A 83 -14.87 -3.79 -9.58
C TYR A 83 -15.81 -2.64 -9.97
N GLU A 84 -17.00 -2.60 -9.39
CA GLU A 84 -18.01 -1.57 -9.61
C GLU A 84 -17.70 -0.34 -8.75
N ASP A 85 -18.12 0.85 -9.20
CA ASP A 85 -17.81 2.10 -8.49
C ASP A 85 -18.43 2.19 -7.09
N ASP A 86 -19.51 1.45 -6.83
CA ASP A 86 -20.19 1.35 -5.53
C ASP A 86 -19.63 0.23 -4.63
N ASP A 87 -18.68 -0.57 -5.11
CA ASP A 87 -17.98 -1.55 -4.27
C ASP A 87 -17.18 -0.82 -3.19
N GLU A 88 -17.25 -1.31 -1.96
CA GLU A 88 -16.44 -0.82 -0.84
C GLU A 88 -14.99 -1.31 -0.97
N VAL A 89 -14.04 -0.43 -0.69
CA VAL A 89 -12.62 -0.78 -0.60
C VAL A 89 -12.27 -1.00 0.87
N SER A 90 -11.72 -2.18 1.14
CA SER A 90 -11.19 -2.53 2.45
C SER A 90 -9.76 -3.03 2.33
N PHE A 91 -9.00 -2.94 3.42
CA PHE A 91 -7.62 -3.41 3.48
C PHE A 91 -7.52 -4.57 4.48
N SER A 92 -6.74 -5.60 4.17
CA SER A 92 -6.37 -6.65 5.13
C SER A 92 -4.86 -6.77 5.19
N ALA A 93 -4.34 -6.95 6.40
CA ALA A 93 -2.94 -7.33 6.64
C ALA A 93 -2.81 -8.78 7.13
N ASP A 94 -3.92 -9.52 7.20
CA ASP A 94 -3.93 -10.96 7.47
C ASP A 94 -4.38 -11.72 6.21
N SER A 95 -3.81 -12.92 6.02
CA SER A 95 -4.19 -13.83 4.94
C SER A 95 -5.63 -14.34 5.07
N GLU A 96 -6.23 -14.19 6.26
CA GLU A 96 -7.61 -14.55 6.57
C GLU A 96 -8.63 -13.52 6.08
N GLY A 97 -8.19 -12.32 5.68
CA GLY A 97 -9.00 -11.32 5.02
C GLY A 97 -9.89 -10.49 5.94
N SER A 98 -9.48 -10.26 7.20
CA SER A 98 -10.23 -9.43 8.14
C SER A 98 -10.25 -7.96 7.65
N PRO A 99 -11.41 -7.42 7.27
CA PRO A 99 -11.47 -6.07 6.71
C PRO A 99 -11.09 -5.01 7.76
N HIS A 100 -10.18 -4.11 7.39
CA HIS A 100 -9.85 -2.92 8.14
C HIS A 100 -10.43 -1.66 7.49
N PHE A 101 -10.91 -0.74 8.33
CA PHE A 101 -11.48 0.53 7.89
C PHE A 101 -10.41 1.48 7.35
N PHE A 102 -10.58 1.90 6.09
CA PHE A 102 -9.78 2.94 5.48
C PHE A 102 -10.15 4.32 6.06
N LYS A 103 -9.15 5.08 6.52
CA LYS A 103 -9.38 6.40 7.11
C LYS A 103 -9.32 7.55 6.11
N ALA A 104 -8.33 7.57 5.22
CA ALA A 104 -8.16 8.53 4.12
C ALA A 104 -6.87 8.22 3.34
N ALA A 105 -6.85 8.49 2.03
CA ALA A 105 -5.61 8.63 1.26
C ALA A 105 -4.99 9.98 1.59
N LYS A 106 -3.67 10.02 1.83
CA LYS A 106 -2.92 11.26 2.00
C LYS A 106 -1.72 11.24 1.05
N GLN A 107 -1.49 12.34 0.36
CA GLN A 107 -0.22 12.56 -0.32
C GLN A 107 0.84 12.80 0.76
N ILE A 108 1.80 11.89 0.86
CA ILE A 108 2.93 12.01 1.79
C ILE A 108 4.16 12.27 0.94
N VAL A 109 4.92 13.32 1.28
CA VAL A 109 6.25 13.52 0.71
C VAL A 109 7.20 12.57 1.43
N ALA A 110 7.61 11.51 0.74
CA ALA A 110 8.71 10.65 1.19
C ALA A 110 10.03 11.28 0.76
N ILE A 111 10.92 11.56 1.71
CA ILE A 111 12.29 11.98 1.43
C ILE A 111 13.14 10.73 1.58
N ASP A 112 13.63 10.20 0.46
CA ASP A 112 14.61 9.13 0.48
C ASP A 112 15.97 9.73 0.84
N LEU A 113 16.52 9.33 1.98
CA LEU A 113 17.85 9.74 2.41
C LEU A 113 18.78 8.57 2.15
N ASP A 114 19.58 8.66 1.10
CA ASP A 114 20.70 7.76 0.88
C ASP A 114 21.58 7.78 2.14
N GLN A 115 21.55 6.69 2.92
CA GLN A 115 22.57 6.49 3.92
C GLN A 115 23.83 6.07 3.18
N PRO A 116 24.94 6.85 3.23
CA PRO A 116 26.18 6.40 2.63
C PRO A 116 26.54 5.05 3.24
N ILE A 117 26.73 4.05 2.38
CA ILE A 117 27.29 2.74 2.74
C ILE A 117 28.56 3.03 3.51
N ARG A 118 28.53 2.84 4.84
CA ARG A 118 29.60 3.11 5.82
C ARG A 118 30.91 3.50 5.15
N GLY A 119 31.05 4.79 4.84
CA GLY A 119 32.37 5.36 4.58
C GLY A 119 33.18 5.07 5.82
N ASN A 120 34.37 4.48 5.65
CA ASN A 120 35.29 4.21 6.74
C ASN A 120 35.49 5.50 7.55
N TRP A 121 34.82 5.61 8.71
CA TRP A 121 35.16 6.58 9.73
C TRP A 121 36.47 6.12 10.37
N ARG A 122 37.56 6.23 9.60
CA ARG A 122 38.90 6.29 10.14
C ARG A 122 39.34 7.75 10.15
N GLU A 123 39.62 8.19 11.39
CA GLU A 123 40.57 9.23 11.78
C GLU A 123 40.09 10.67 11.47
N SER A 124 40.00 11.59 12.44
CA SER A 124 41.04 11.93 13.41
C SER A 124 40.45 12.70 14.60
N PHE A 125 40.82 12.31 15.82
CA PHE A 125 41.13 13.22 16.94
C PHE A 125 42.18 12.55 17.82
#